data_AF-A0A0C4EVX8-F1
#
_entry.id   AF-A0A0C4EVX8-F1
#
_cell.length_a   1.000
_cell.length_b   1.000
_cell.length_c   1.000
_cell.angle_alpha   90.00
_cell.angle_beta   90.00
_cell.angle_gamma   90.00
#
_symmetry.space_group_name_H-M   'P 1'
#
loop_
_entity.id
_entity.type
_entity.pdbx_description
1 polymer ?
#
loop_
_entity_poly.entity_id
_entity_poly.type
_entity_poly.pdbx_seq_one_letter_code
_entity_poly.pdbx_strand_id
1 'polypeptide(L)'
;MSNAGLTEHITLTVAKYYSEPLKLIQMETVISLVCRKHTFTLAGTGFGKTRIGKVYYCLFPAYKKPIILVLNPLDSLGDNQVLENKNVNIKAVNLTKMNFTPDVEKKVLRGDYAFIYLSPEVLLNNSMFRQIFFNHQFLSKLVLTVVDEAHMIYVWGLVASGLGKKISCHFKLQDRDIFWPSYGDLGARLLEAHGVPILLLSATCRPVAIEKILNSLKILLENIAIVQGKLTRPEIRLIRVPMKLSLGSCHDLKRLFATRNITPDNQIPPTLIYAPTQNLTWQVLRAIHESCKI
;
A
#
# COMPACT_ATOMS: atom_id res chain seq x y z
N MET A 1 -29.55 2.92 9.83
CA MET A 1 -28.76 3.13 11.06
C MET A 1 -28.27 4.56 11.07
N SER A 2 -28.29 5.25 12.22
CA SER A 2 -27.61 6.54 12.37
C SER A 2 -26.09 6.35 12.33
N ASN A 3 -25.33 7.39 11.97
CA ASN A 3 -23.85 7.32 11.94
C ASN A 3 -23.25 6.93 13.31
N ALA A 4 -23.90 7.31 14.41
CA ALA A 4 -23.49 6.93 15.77
C ALA A 4 -23.64 5.40 16.01
N GLY A 5 -24.79 4.83 15.67
CA GLY A 5 -25.01 3.38 15.83
C GLY A 5 -24.12 2.53 14.92
N LEU A 6 -23.77 3.04 13.73
CA LEU A 6 -22.81 2.36 12.85
C LEU A 6 -21.38 2.38 13.45
N THR A 7 -20.96 3.52 14.00
CA THR A 7 -19.65 3.66 14.66
C THR A 7 -19.52 2.72 15.85
N GLU A 8 -20.56 2.61 16.67
CA GLU A 8 -20.61 1.69 17.80
C GLU A 8 -20.50 0.23 17.33
N HIS A 9 -21.28 -0.16 16.32
CA HIS A 9 -21.23 -1.52 15.77
C HIS A 9 -19.85 -1.89 15.21
N ILE A 10 -19.21 -0.97 14.47
CA ILE A 10 -17.85 -1.18 13.96
C ILE A 10 -16.89 -1.33 15.13
N THR A 11 -16.98 -0.48 16.15
CA THR A 11 -16.09 -0.52 17.32
C THR A 11 -16.20 -1.85 18.07
N LEU A 12 -17.43 -2.32 18.33
CA LEU A 12 -17.69 -3.62 18.97
C LEU A 12 -17.17 -4.79 18.13
N THR A 13 -17.26 -4.70 16.80
CA THR A 13 -16.73 -5.72 15.90
C THR A 13 -15.21 -5.75 15.92
N VAL A 14 -14.56 -4.58 15.91
CA VAL A 14 -13.10 -4.45 15.94
C VAL A 14 -12.52 -5.00 17.24
N ALA A 15 -13.17 -4.74 18.38
CA ALA A 15 -12.73 -5.20 19.69
C ALA A 15 -12.62 -6.74 19.82
N LYS A 16 -13.30 -7.50 18.95
CA LYS A 16 -13.21 -8.97 18.90
C LYS A 16 -11.91 -9.49 18.28
N TYR A 17 -11.29 -8.70 17.40
CA TYR A 17 -10.14 -9.12 16.58
C TYR A 17 -8.87 -8.33 16.87
N TYR A 18 -9.00 -7.12 17.43
CA TYR A 18 -7.89 -6.21 17.68
C TYR A 18 -8.01 -5.59 19.06
N SER A 19 -6.86 -5.47 19.73
CA SER A 19 -6.77 -4.87 21.07
C SER A 19 -6.82 -3.34 21.04
N GLU A 20 -6.35 -2.72 19.95
CA GLU A 20 -6.34 -1.28 19.78
C GLU A 20 -7.62 -0.78 19.10
N PRO A 21 -8.18 0.38 19.50
CA PRO A 21 -9.30 0.99 18.78
C PRO A 21 -8.89 1.45 17.37
N LEU A 22 -9.88 1.77 16.53
CA LEU A 22 -9.61 2.41 15.24
C LEU A 22 -9.22 3.88 15.44
N LYS A 23 -8.27 4.34 14.64
CA LYS A 23 -8.00 5.77 14.48
C LYS A 23 -9.17 6.43 13.73
N LEU A 24 -9.38 7.74 13.95
CA LEU A 24 -10.47 8.50 13.32
C LEU A 24 -10.56 8.29 11.80
N ILE A 25 -9.44 8.45 11.09
CA ILE A 25 -9.35 8.25 9.64
C ILE A 25 -9.70 6.81 9.24
N GLN A 26 -9.32 5.80 10.02
CA GLN A 26 -9.70 4.41 9.73
C GLN A 26 -11.22 4.23 9.88
N MET A 27 -11.82 4.80 10.93
CA MET A 27 -13.26 4.74 11.15
C MET A 27 -14.04 5.46 10.04
N GLU A 28 -13.65 6.70 9.70
CA GLU A 28 -14.26 7.49 8.63
C GLU A 28 -14.19 6.76 7.28
N THR A 29 -13.04 6.17 6.94
CA THR A 29 -12.90 5.38 5.71
C THR A 29 -13.81 4.15 5.74
N VAL A 30 -13.86 3.40 6.85
CA VAL A 30 -14.72 2.21 6.94
C VAL A 30 -16.20 2.60 6.80
N ILE A 31 -16.66 3.67 7.45
CA ILE A 31 -18.03 4.18 7.32
C ILE A 31 -18.33 4.54 5.86
N SER A 32 -17.42 5.25 5.19
CA SER A 32 -17.57 5.60 3.77
C SER A 32 -17.72 4.36 2.88
N LEU A 33 -16.93 3.31 3.13
CA LEU A 33 -17.03 2.03 2.41
C LEU A 33 -18.34 1.31 2.69
N VAL A 34 -18.84 1.32 3.94
CA VAL A 34 -20.15 0.75 4.30
C VAL A 34 -21.29 1.45 3.55
N CYS A 35 -21.17 2.76 3.34
CA CYS A 35 -22.08 3.53 2.49
C CYS A 35 -21.89 3.27 0.99
N ARG A 36 -21.09 2.29 0.59
CA ARG A 36 -20.75 1.92 -0.80
C ARG A 36 -20.14 3.06 -1.62
N LYS A 37 -19.44 3.99 -0.97
CA LYS A 37 -18.73 5.07 -1.67
C LYS A 37 -17.31 4.63 -2.01
N HIS A 38 -16.86 4.96 -3.23
CA HIS A 38 -15.43 4.94 -3.51
C HIS A 38 -14.74 5.88 -2.52
N THR A 39 -13.58 5.49 -2.02
CA THR A 39 -12.90 6.26 -0.97
C THR A 39 -11.40 6.35 -1.25
N PHE A 40 -10.84 7.55 -1.23
CA PHE A 40 -9.40 7.79 -1.28
C PHE A 40 -8.90 8.18 0.11
N THR A 41 -8.15 7.28 0.74
CA THR A 41 -7.53 7.53 2.04
C THR A 41 -6.08 7.97 1.88
N LEU A 42 -5.79 9.20 2.32
CA LEU A 42 -4.45 9.80 2.35
C LEU A 42 -3.96 9.83 3.80
N ALA A 43 -3.06 8.91 4.16
CA ALA A 43 -2.53 8.84 5.52
C ALA A 43 -1.09 8.33 5.52
N GLY A 44 -0.24 8.90 6.37
CA GLY A 44 1.20 8.61 6.41
C GLY A 44 1.56 7.11 6.49
N THR A 45 2.77 6.76 6.08
CA THR A 45 3.29 5.39 6.24
C THR A 45 3.31 4.99 7.72
N GLY A 46 2.95 3.75 8.02
CA GLY A 46 2.78 3.28 9.40
C GLY A 46 1.47 3.72 10.08
N PHE A 47 0.61 4.49 9.42
CA PHE A 47 -0.69 4.86 10.00
C PHE A 47 -1.61 3.65 10.24
N GLY A 48 -1.40 2.55 9.51
CA GLY A 48 -2.21 1.34 9.56
C GLY A 48 -3.30 1.30 8.49
N LYS A 49 -3.01 1.77 7.26
CA LYS A 49 -3.97 1.80 6.14
C LYS A 49 -4.52 0.42 5.79
N THR A 50 -3.67 -0.60 5.79
CA THR A 50 -4.04 -2.01 5.51
C THR A 50 -5.12 -2.55 6.44
N ARG A 51 -5.19 -2.05 7.68
CA ARG A 51 -6.20 -2.45 8.67
C ARG A 51 -7.63 -2.11 8.23
N ILE A 52 -7.82 -1.06 7.42
CA ILE A 52 -9.12 -0.61 6.92
C ILE A 52 -9.82 -1.73 6.16
N GLY A 53 -9.12 -2.38 5.22
CA GLY A 53 -9.67 -3.49 4.45
C GLY A 53 -10.04 -4.69 5.34
N LYS A 54 -9.17 -5.04 6.31
CA LYS A 54 -9.42 -6.14 7.25
C LYS A 54 -10.65 -5.88 8.12
N VAL A 55 -10.81 -4.66 8.62
CA VAL A 55 -11.98 -4.26 9.40
C VAL A 55 -13.23 -4.33 8.55
N TYR A 56 -13.20 -3.78 7.34
CA TYR A 56 -14.32 -3.83 6.41
C TYR A 56 -14.76 -5.27 6.11
N TYR A 57 -13.80 -6.18 5.88
CA TYR A 57 -14.05 -7.63 5.73
C TYR A 57 -14.82 -8.21 6.93
N CYS A 58 -14.40 -7.89 8.16
CA CYS A 58 -15.02 -8.41 9.38
C CYS A 58 -16.48 -7.96 9.59
N LEU A 59 -16.96 -6.94 8.87
CA LEU A 59 -18.35 -6.51 8.93
C LEU A 59 -19.30 -7.44 8.15
N PHE A 60 -18.76 -8.33 7.33
CA PHE A 60 -19.55 -9.27 6.54
C PHE A 60 -19.66 -10.62 7.26
N PRO A 61 -20.85 -11.26 7.23
CA PRO A 61 -21.00 -12.60 7.79
C PRO A 61 -20.11 -13.64 7.09
N ALA A 62 -19.46 -14.52 7.85
CA ALA A 62 -18.51 -15.50 7.33
C ALA A 62 -19.11 -16.43 6.24
N TYR A 63 -20.39 -16.79 6.33
CA TYR A 63 -21.06 -17.65 5.36
C TYR A 63 -21.20 -17.01 3.97
N LYS A 64 -21.13 -15.68 3.85
CA LYS A 64 -21.14 -14.97 2.56
C LYS A 64 -19.83 -15.13 1.79
N LYS A 65 -18.76 -15.59 2.45
CA LYS A 65 -17.40 -15.72 1.88
C LYS A 65 -16.96 -14.47 1.10
N PRO A 66 -16.99 -13.29 1.74
CA PRO A 66 -16.64 -12.03 1.09
C PRO A 66 -15.17 -12.04 0.67
N ILE A 67 -14.88 -11.45 -0.49
CA ILE A 67 -13.55 -11.36 -1.08
C ILE A 67 -13.16 -9.88 -1.18
N ILE A 68 -11.96 -9.57 -0.71
CA ILE A 68 -11.29 -8.30 -0.92
C ILE A 68 -10.14 -8.51 -1.89
N LEU A 69 -10.22 -7.82 -3.03
CA LEU A 69 -9.17 -7.76 -4.02
C LEU A 69 -8.23 -6.61 -3.66
N VAL A 70 -6.92 -6.87 -3.58
CA VAL A 70 -5.91 -5.85 -3.28
C VAL A 70 -4.89 -5.81 -4.40
N LEU A 71 -4.76 -4.64 -5.02
CA LEU A 71 -3.79 -4.37 -6.06
C LEU A 71 -2.54 -3.73 -5.45
N ASN A 72 -1.42 -4.47 -5.50
CA ASN A 72 -0.14 -4.03 -4.97
C ASN A 72 0.84 -3.73 -6.11
N PRO A 73 1.66 -2.66 -6.02
CA PRO A 73 2.67 -2.39 -7.04
C PRO A 73 3.89 -3.33 -6.96
N LEU A 74 4.05 -4.08 -5.87
CA LEU A 74 5.21 -4.93 -5.60
C LEU A 74 4.75 -6.31 -5.10
N ASP A 75 5.22 -7.38 -5.75
CA ASP A 75 4.87 -8.76 -5.36
C ASP A 75 5.32 -9.10 -3.93
N SER A 76 6.52 -8.65 -3.53
CA SER A 76 7.07 -8.88 -2.19
C SER A 76 6.24 -8.22 -1.07
N LEU A 77 5.47 -7.17 -1.40
CA LEU A 77 4.54 -6.57 -0.46
C LEU A 77 3.33 -7.48 -0.20
N GLY A 78 2.87 -8.20 -1.24
CA GLY A 78 1.77 -9.17 -1.13
C GLY A 78 2.11 -10.32 -0.18
N ASP A 79 3.32 -10.88 -0.26
CA ASP A 79 3.74 -11.98 0.61
C ASP A 79 3.75 -11.59 2.09
N ASN A 80 4.25 -10.39 2.41
CA ASN A 80 4.22 -9.84 3.77
C ASN A 80 2.78 -9.68 4.27
N GLN A 81 1.87 -9.18 3.43
CA GLN A 81 0.47 -8.99 3.80
C GLN A 81 -0.27 -10.32 3.98
N VAL A 82 0.08 -11.37 3.23
CA VAL A 82 -0.42 -12.73 3.46
C VAL A 82 0.02 -13.26 4.82
N LEU A 83 1.28 -13.06 5.20
CA LEU A 83 1.78 -13.45 6.53
C LEU A 83 1.04 -12.71 7.65
N GLU A 84 0.84 -11.39 7.50
CA GLU A 84 0.06 -10.61 8.47
C GLU A 84 -1.39 -11.09 8.61
N ASN A 85 -2.02 -11.54 7.53
CA ASN A 85 -3.38 -12.08 7.57
C ASN A 85 -3.46 -13.42 8.28
N LYS A 86 -2.44 -14.27 8.17
CA LYS A 86 -2.36 -15.52 8.93
C LYS A 86 -2.38 -15.26 10.44
N ASN A 87 -1.71 -14.19 10.90
CA ASN A 87 -1.69 -13.82 12.32
C ASN A 87 -3.08 -13.46 12.89
N VAL A 88 -4.02 -13.06 12.04
CA VAL A 88 -5.41 -12.75 12.42
C VAL A 88 -6.40 -13.81 11.92
N ASN A 89 -5.92 -15.02 11.59
CA ASN A 89 -6.71 -16.15 11.08
C ASN A 89 -7.53 -15.85 9.80
N ILE A 90 -7.08 -14.90 8.99
CA ILE A 90 -7.69 -14.58 7.69
C ILE A 90 -6.94 -15.31 6.59
N LYS A 91 -7.65 -16.10 5.78
CA LYS A 91 -7.07 -16.79 4.63
C LYS A 91 -6.80 -15.79 3.51
N ALA A 92 -5.56 -15.71 3.05
CA ALA A 92 -5.15 -14.82 1.99
C ALA A 92 -4.21 -15.51 1.01
N VAL A 93 -4.16 -15.01 -0.22
CA VAL A 93 -3.25 -15.50 -1.27
C VAL A 93 -2.65 -14.32 -2.02
N ASN A 94 -1.37 -14.43 -2.37
CA ASN A 94 -0.71 -13.54 -3.31
C ASN A 94 -0.64 -14.24 -4.65
N LEU A 95 -1.30 -13.70 -5.67
CA LEU A 95 -1.36 -14.27 -7.02
C LEU A 95 -0.35 -13.56 -7.92
N THR A 96 0.57 -14.34 -8.44
CA THR A 96 1.56 -13.93 -9.43
C THR A 96 1.28 -14.68 -10.73
N LYS A 97 1.89 -14.24 -11.82
CA LYS A 97 1.79 -14.94 -13.11
C LYS A 97 2.24 -16.41 -13.03
N MET A 98 3.18 -16.72 -12.13
CA MET A 98 3.80 -18.04 -12.00
C MET A 98 3.01 -19.00 -11.11
N ASN A 99 2.27 -18.49 -10.12
CA ASN A 99 1.59 -19.34 -9.13
C ASN A 99 0.09 -19.53 -9.42
N PHE A 100 -0.41 -18.91 -10.49
CA PHE A 100 -1.83 -18.98 -10.82
C PHE A 100 -2.17 -20.23 -11.64
N THR A 101 -2.51 -21.30 -10.92
CA THR A 101 -2.88 -22.60 -11.50
C THR A 101 -4.39 -22.83 -11.46
N PRO A 102 -4.93 -23.76 -12.27
CA PRO A 102 -6.36 -24.11 -12.26
C PRO A 102 -6.90 -24.53 -10.88
N ASP A 103 -6.05 -25.10 -10.01
CA ASP A 103 -6.44 -25.45 -8.65
C ASP A 103 -6.60 -24.22 -7.75
N VAL A 104 -5.75 -23.21 -7.94
CA VAL A 104 -5.86 -21.93 -7.23
C VAL A 104 -7.10 -21.18 -7.71
N GLU A 105 -7.39 -21.19 -9.01
CA GLU A 105 -8.62 -20.66 -9.59
C GLU A 105 -9.87 -21.26 -8.92
N LYS A 106 -9.95 -22.60 -8.81
CA LYS A 106 -11.09 -23.26 -8.15
C LYS A 106 -11.24 -22.82 -6.69
N LYS A 107 -10.13 -22.66 -5.96
CA LYS A 107 -10.14 -22.16 -4.57
C LYS A 107 -10.62 -20.71 -4.47
N VAL A 108 -10.20 -19.85 -5.41
CA VAL A 108 -10.66 -18.46 -5.53
C VAL A 108 -12.16 -18.42 -5.79
N LEU A 109 -12.66 -19.15 -6.80
CA LEU A 109 -14.08 -19.22 -7.12
C LEU A 109 -14.92 -19.79 -5.98
N ARG A 110 -14.39 -20.78 -5.23
CA ARG A 110 -15.06 -21.34 -4.04
C ARG A 110 -15.17 -20.32 -2.88
N GLY A 111 -14.32 -19.30 -2.87
CA GLY A 111 -14.23 -18.30 -1.80
C GLY A 111 -13.41 -18.78 -0.61
N ASP A 112 -12.34 -19.53 -0.85
CA ASP A 112 -11.45 -20.03 0.21
C ASP A 112 -10.49 -18.95 0.74
N TYR A 113 -10.27 -17.92 -0.07
CA TYR A 113 -9.44 -16.77 0.26
C TYR A 113 -10.32 -15.55 0.47
N ALA A 114 -10.16 -14.91 1.62
CA ALA A 114 -10.79 -13.64 1.97
C ALA A 114 -10.07 -12.46 1.32
N PHE A 115 -8.74 -12.54 1.23
CA PHE A 115 -7.90 -11.52 0.59
C PHE A 115 -7.15 -12.12 -0.58
N ILE A 116 -7.22 -11.44 -1.72
CA ILE A 116 -6.49 -11.80 -2.93
C ILE A 116 -5.61 -10.61 -3.28
N TYR A 117 -4.31 -10.79 -3.11
CA TYR A 117 -3.30 -9.83 -3.52
C TYR A 117 -2.86 -10.16 -4.94
N LEU A 118 -2.76 -9.17 -5.80
CA LEU A 118 -2.09 -9.30 -7.09
C LEU A 118 -1.57 -7.96 -7.58
N SER A 119 -0.63 -7.99 -8.51
CA SER A 119 -0.23 -6.79 -9.22
C SER A 119 -1.31 -6.38 -10.23
N PRO A 120 -1.44 -5.08 -10.55
CA PRO A 120 -2.31 -4.64 -11.63
C PRO A 120 -1.95 -5.28 -12.98
N GLU A 121 -0.70 -5.68 -13.20
CA GLU A 121 -0.28 -6.43 -14.38
C GLU A 121 -1.00 -7.77 -14.48
N VAL A 122 -1.04 -8.54 -13.38
CA VAL A 122 -1.77 -9.81 -13.34
C VAL A 122 -3.26 -9.56 -13.61
N LEU A 123 -3.83 -8.50 -13.04
CA LEU A 123 -5.23 -8.14 -13.30
C LEU A 123 -5.51 -7.87 -14.78
N LEU A 124 -4.59 -7.19 -15.47
CA LEU A 124 -4.78 -6.70 -16.84
C LEU A 124 -4.40 -7.74 -17.91
N ASN A 125 -3.29 -8.46 -17.70
CA ASN A 125 -2.64 -9.26 -18.73
C ASN A 125 -2.83 -10.78 -18.55
N ASN A 126 -3.22 -11.25 -17.36
CA ASN A 126 -3.42 -12.69 -17.15
C ASN A 126 -4.80 -13.12 -17.65
N SER A 127 -4.84 -13.97 -18.69
CA SER A 127 -6.08 -14.44 -19.32
C SER A 127 -6.97 -15.26 -18.37
N MET A 128 -6.37 -16.08 -17.51
CA MET A 128 -7.10 -16.88 -16.52
C MET A 128 -7.72 -15.95 -15.46
N PHE A 129 -6.97 -14.94 -14.98
CA PHE A 129 -7.51 -14.04 -13.97
C PHE A 129 -8.61 -13.16 -14.58
N ARG A 130 -8.43 -12.74 -15.83
CA ARG A 130 -9.47 -12.06 -16.60
C ARG A 130 -10.77 -12.87 -16.60
N GLN A 131 -10.73 -14.16 -16.94
CA GLN A 131 -11.92 -15.03 -16.94
C GLN A 131 -12.59 -15.10 -15.56
N ILE A 132 -11.80 -15.20 -14.48
CA ILE A 132 -12.32 -15.24 -13.10
C ILE A 132 -12.94 -13.91 -12.69
N PHE A 133 -12.32 -12.80 -13.08
CA PHE A 133 -12.82 -11.47 -12.77
C PHE A 133 -14.19 -11.22 -13.42
N PHE A 134 -14.46 -11.81 -14.60
CA PHE A 134 -15.77 -11.80 -15.25
C PHE A 134 -16.76 -12.86 -14.73
N ASN A 135 -16.33 -13.74 -13.84
CA ASN A 135 -17.18 -14.81 -13.35
C ASN A 135 -18.18 -14.28 -12.31
N HIS A 136 -19.48 -14.53 -12.54
CA HIS A 136 -20.55 -14.10 -11.62
C HIS A 136 -20.40 -14.68 -10.20
N GLN A 137 -19.86 -15.89 -10.05
CA GLN A 137 -19.57 -16.50 -8.75
C GLN A 137 -18.47 -15.75 -7.99
N PHE A 138 -17.50 -15.18 -8.70
CA PHE A 138 -16.48 -14.33 -8.10
C PHE A 138 -17.02 -12.95 -7.76
N LEU A 139 -17.66 -12.28 -8.72
CA LEU A 139 -18.21 -10.93 -8.56
C LEU A 139 -19.27 -10.85 -7.44
N SER A 140 -20.11 -11.88 -7.28
CA SER A 140 -21.10 -11.94 -6.18
C SER A 140 -20.47 -12.00 -4.77
N LYS A 141 -19.18 -12.35 -4.68
CA LYS A 141 -18.42 -12.41 -3.42
C LYS A 141 -17.46 -11.23 -3.27
N LEU A 142 -17.11 -10.55 -4.35
CA LEU A 142 -16.23 -9.39 -4.33
C LEU A 142 -16.94 -8.22 -3.63
N VAL A 143 -16.42 -7.77 -2.49
CA VAL A 143 -17.04 -6.70 -1.70
C VAL A 143 -16.22 -5.40 -1.66
N LEU A 144 -14.93 -5.47 -2.02
CA LEU A 144 -14.03 -4.32 -2.05
C LEU A 144 -12.87 -4.57 -3.00
N THR A 145 -12.52 -3.55 -3.78
CA THR A 145 -11.22 -3.48 -4.46
C THR A 145 -10.36 -2.42 -3.80
N VAL A 146 -9.17 -2.80 -3.36
CA VAL A 146 -8.16 -1.91 -2.78
C VAL A 146 -7.06 -1.68 -3.80
N VAL A 147 -6.67 -0.42 -4.00
CA VAL A 147 -5.46 -0.07 -4.75
C VAL A 147 -4.46 0.50 -3.76
N ASP A 148 -3.44 -0.28 -3.43
CA ASP A 148 -2.36 0.17 -2.57
C ASP A 148 -1.36 1.01 -3.37
N GLU A 149 -0.77 2.01 -2.70
CA GLU A 149 0.06 3.04 -3.32
C GLU A 149 -0.56 3.65 -4.60
N ALA A 150 -1.84 4.03 -4.52
CA ALA A 150 -2.64 4.53 -5.65
C ALA A 150 -2.01 5.71 -6.42
N HIS A 151 -1.08 6.46 -5.78
CA HIS A 151 -0.29 7.49 -6.46
C HIS A 151 0.55 6.96 -7.63
N MET A 152 0.83 5.66 -7.66
CA MET A 152 1.48 4.96 -8.77
C MET A 152 0.68 5.04 -10.07
N ILE A 153 -0.66 5.08 -10.03
CA ILE A 153 -1.48 5.27 -11.23
C ILE A 153 -1.10 6.56 -11.97
N TYR A 154 -0.82 7.65 -11.23
CA TYR A 154 -0.36 8.90 -11.84
C TYR A 154 1.03 8.77 -12.46
N VAL A 155 1.98 8.16 -11.74
CA VAL A 155 3.35 7.94 -12.23
C VAL A 155 3.30 7.08 -13.50
N TRP A 156 2.46 6.06 -13.53
CA TRP A 156 2.30 5.17 -14.67
C TRP A 156 1.67 5.89 -15.87
N GLY A 157 0.66 6.72 -15.64
CA GLY A 157 0.06 7.56 -16.69
C GLY A 157 1.05 8.54 -17.33
N LEU A 158 1.96 9.14 -16.55
CA LEU A 158 3.01 10.02 -17.08
C LEU A 158 4.03 9.29 -17.96
N VAL A 159 4.36 8.05 -17.61
CA VAL A 159 5.26 7.20 -18.40
C VAL A 159 4.59 6.80 -19.71
N ALA A 160 3.33 6.34 -19.66
CA ALA A 160 2.55 5.95 -20.84
C ALA A 160 2.37 7.10 -21.85
N SER A 161 2.24 8.35 -21.38
CA SER A 161 2.11 9.52 -22.24
C SER A 161 3.44 10.03 -22.82
N GLY A 162 4.56 9.34 -22.60
CA GLY A 162 5.90 9.73 -23.08
C GLY A 162 6.52 10.94 -22.38
N LEU A 163 5.80 11.58 -21.45
CA LEU A 163 6.25 12.73 -20.67
C LEU A 163 7.20 12.34 -19.53
N GLY A 164 7.22 11.05 -19.19
CA GLY A 164 8.03 10.50 -18.10
C GLY A 164 9.53 10.42 -18.38
N LYS A 165 10.04 10.61 -19.61
CA LYS A 165 11.46 10.34 -20.01
C LYS A 165 12.56 10.99 -19.13
N LYS A 166 12.24 11.93 -18.23
CA LYS A 166 13.17 12.60 -17.30
C LYS A 166 13.04 12.18 -15.82
N ILE A 167 12.14 11.28 -15.43
CA ILE A 167 11.93 10.94 -14.01
C ILE A 167 12.88 9.80 -13.59
N SER A 168 13.75 10.04 -12.62
CA SER A 168 14.77 9.10 -12.10
C SER A 168 14.23 7.75 -11.60
N CYS A 169 12.92 7.57 -11.43
CA CYS A 169 12.32 6.28 -11.07
C CYS A 169 12.38 5.22 -12.19
N HIS A 170 12.84 5.59 -13.40
CA HIS A 170 13.13 4.67 -14.51
C HIS A 170 14.19 3.60 -14.24
N PHE A 171 15.01 3.75 -13.19
CA PHE A 171 16.21 2.92 -13.02
C PHE A 171 16.06 1.70 -12.11
N LYS A 172 14.94 1.54 -11.37
CA LYS A 172 14.81 0.49 -10.33
C LYS A 172 13.70 -0.55 -10.55
N LEU A 173 12.84 -0.38 -11.54
CA LEU A 173 11.86 -1.39 -11.92
C LEU A 173 12.42 -2.09 -13.16
N GLN A 174 12.75 -3.38 -13.02
CA GLN A 174 13.53 -4.16 -14.00
C GLN A 174 12.75 -4.57 -15.26
N ASP A 175 11.52 -4.09 -15.47
CA ASP A 175 10.67 -4.53 -16.58
C ASP A 175 10.36 -3.35 -17.51
N ARG A 176 11.25 -3.12 -18.48
CA ARG A 176 11.41 -1.83 -19.16
C ARG A 176 10.40 -1.49 -20.26
N ASP A 177 9.93 -2.39 -21.13
CA ASP A 177 9.60 -1.89 -22.48
C ASP A 177 8.22 -2.24 -23.07
N ILE A 178 7.32 -2.90 -22.34
CA ILE A 178 5.97 -3.27 -22.85
C ILE A 178 4.83 -2.96 -21.84
N PHE A 179 5.18 -2.58 -20.62
CA PHE A 179 4.38 -2.91 -19.43
C PHE A 179 3.47 -1.78 -18.89
N TRP A 180 3.66 -0.54 -19.32
CA TRP A 180 3.03 0.66 -18.73
C TRP A 180 1.76 1.24 -19.40
N PRO A 181 1.44 0.98 -20.70
CA PRO A 181 0.24 1.53 -21.34
C PRO A 181 -1.10 0.97 -20.79
N SER A 182 -1.10 -0.28 -20.30
CA SER A 182 -2.33 -0.97 -19.89
C SER A 182 -2.94 -0.44 -18.59
N TYR A 183 -2.20 0.35 -17.80
CA TYR A 183 -2.69 0.95 -16.56
C TYR A 183 -3.79 2.01 -16.78
N GLY A 184 -3.84 2.64 -17.97
CA GLY A 184 -4.97 3.48 -18.35
C GLY A 184 -6.29 2.70 -18.46
N ASP A 185 -6.20 1.39 -18.69
CA ASP A 185 -7.36 0.47 -18.79
C ASP A 185 -7.79 -0.10 -17.42
N LEU A 186 -7.03 0.19 -16.35
CA LEU A 186 -7.38 -0.24 -14.99
C LEU A 186 -8.77 0.29 -14.59
N GLY A 187 -9.08 1.53 -14.96
CA GLY A 187 -10.40 2.11 -14.73
C GLY A 187 -11.52 1.34 -15.42
N ALA A 188 -11.33 0.97 -16.69
CA ALA A 188 -12.33 0.19 -17.43
C ALA A 188 -12.56 -1.16 -16.77
N ARG A 189 -11.49 -1.86 -16.39
CA ARG A 189 -11.61 -3.18 -15.75
C ARG A 189 -12.24 -3.10 -14.37
N LEU A 190 -11.90 -2.10 -13.56
CA LEU A 190 -12.49 -1.97 -12.22
C LEU A 190 -13.96 -1.53 -12.25
N LEU A 191 -14.39 -0.79 -13.27
CA LEU A 191 -15.78 -0.39 -13.44
C LEU A 191 -16.72 -1.57 -13.75
N GLU A 192 -16.20 -2.66 -14.32
CA GLU A 192 -16.97 -3.86 -14.65
C GLU A 192 -17.45 -4.61 -13.39
N ALA A 193 -16.81 -4.39 -12.24
CA ALA A 193 -17.25 -4.92 -10.94
C ALA A 193 -18.44 -4.13 -10.36
N HIS A 194 -19.38 -3.69 -11.21
CA HIS A 194 -20.51 -2.79 -10.93
C HIS A 194 -21.00 -2.81 -9.48
N GLY A 195 -20.86 -1.68 -8.78
CA GLY A 195 -21.35 -1.49 -7.41
C GLY A 195 -20.39 -1.91 -6.29
N VAL A 196 -19.22 -2.46 -6.62
CA VAL A 196 -18.15 -2.70 -5.64
C VAL A 196 -17.38 -1.40 -5.38
N PRO A 197 -17.26 -0.94 -4.12
CA PRO A 197 -16.48 0.24 -3.79
C PRO A 197 -14.98 0.02 -4.08
N ILE A 198 -14.30 1.11 -4.43
CA ILE A 198 -12.86 1.14 -4.67
C ILE A 198 -12.22 1.96 -3.56
N LEU A 199 -11.28 1.35 -2.84
CA LEU A 199 -10.48 1.99 -1.81
C LEU A 199 -9.10 2.31 -2.37
N LEU A 200 -8.81 3.59 -2.55
CA LEU A 200 -7.48 4.06 -2.94
C LEU A 200 -6.68 4.41 -1.68
N LEU A 201 -5.50 3.83 -1.53
CA LEU A 201 -4.61 4.09 -0.40
C LEU A 201 -3.34 4.77 -0.90
N SER A 202 -2.96 5.89 -0.29
CA SER A 202 -1.65 6.49 -0.50
C SER A 202 -1.14 7.20 0.75
N ALA A 203 0.18 7.23 0.94
CA ALA A 203 0.78 8.06 1.97
C ALA A 203 0.68 9.55 1.65
N THR A 204 1.01 9.89 0.40
CA THR A 204 1.04 11.27 -0.09
C THR A 204 0.55 11.29 -1.54
N CYS A 205 -0.28 12.27 -1.88
CA CYS A 205 -0.70 12.48 -3.26
C CYS A 205 -0.97 13.97 -3.49
N ARG A 206 -0.40 14.55 -4.55
CA ARG A 206 -0.64 15.96 -4.91
C ARG A 206 -2.04 16.10 -5.53
N PRO A 207 -2.75 17.23 -5.35
CA PRO A 207 -4.07 17.43 -5.94
C PRO A 207 -4.12 17.14 -7.46
N VAL A 208 -3.13 17.61 -8.21
CA VAL A 208 -3.00 17.34 -9.66
C VAL A 208 -2.89 15.85 -9.97
N ALA A 209 -2.18 15.08 -9.12
CA ALA A 209 -2.07 13.65 -9.28
C ALA A 209 -3.41 12.95 -8.95
N ILE A 210 -4.11 13.40 -7.91
CA ILE A 210 -5.44 12.88 -7.54
C ILE A 210 -6.40 13.02 -8.72
N GLU A 211 -6.51 14.22 -9.31
CA GLU A 211 -7.39 14.46 -10.46
C GLU A 211 -7.07 13.53 -11.64
N LYS A 212 -5.79 13.34 -11.95
CA LYS A 212 -5.36 12.43 -13.02
C LYS A 212 -5.64 10.96 -12.72
N ILE A 213 -5.51 10.53 -11.47
CA ILE A 213 -5.87 9.17 -11.03
C ILE A 213 -7.36 8.95 -11.20
N LEU A 214 -8.18 9.88 -10.74
CA LEU A 214 -9.64 9.82 -10.85
C LEU A 214 -10.10 9.77 -12.30
N ASN A 215 -9.51 10.60 -13.16
CA ASN A 215 -9.76 10.57 -14.61
C ASN A 215 -9.37 9.22 -15.23
N SER A 216 -8.23 8.64 -14.83
CA SER A 216 -7.81 7.31 -15.30
C SER A 216 -8.74 6.20 -14.84
N LEU A 217 -9.29 6.31 -13.63
CA LEU A 217 -10.26 5.36 -13.07
C LEU A 217 -11.69 5.62 -13.53
N LYS A 218 -11.92 6.71 -14.28
CA LYS A 218 -13.25 7.20 -14.70
C LYS A 218 -14.20 7.40 -13.52
N ILE A 219 -13.66 7.86 -12.38
CA ILE A 219 -14.42 8.19 -11.18
C ILE A 219 -14.53 9.71 -11.08
N LEU A 220 -15.74 10.25 -10.98
CA LEU A 220 -15.95 11.69 -10.76
C LEU A 220 -15.61 12.07 -9.32
N LEU A 221 -15.12 13.30 -9.11
CA LEU A 221 -14.71 13.78 -7.80
C LEU A 221 -15.89 13.83 -6.79
N GLU A 222 -17.12 14.00 -7.26
CA GLU A 222 -18.35 13.92 -6.46
C GLU A 222 -18.72 12.49 -6.01
N ASN A 223 -18.23 11.48 -6.74
CA ASN A 223 -18.52 10.07 -6.51
C ASN A 223 -17.43 9.38 -5.67
N ILE A 224 -16.49 10.14 -5.11
CA ILE A 224 -15.44 9.63 -4.24
C ILE A 224 -15.33 10.45 -2.96
N ALA A 225 -15.23 9.77 -1.82
CA ALA A 225 -14.91 10.39 -0.54
C ALA A 225 -13.39 10.50 -0.40
N ILE A 226 -12.87 11.69 -0.11
CA ILE A 226 -11.44 11.87 0.20
C ILE A 226 -11.30 12.00 1.72
N VAL A 227 -10.62 11.03 2.34
CA VAL A 227 -10.32 11.02 3.78
C VAL A 227 -8.84 11.31 3.95
N GLN A 228 -8.50 12.48 4.48
CA GLN A 228 -7.12 12.93 4.60
C GLN A 228 -6.70 13.06 6.07
N GLY A 229 -5.64 12.35 6.41
CA GLY A 229 -4.98 12.46 7.70
C GLY A 229 -3.89 13.51 7.74
N LYS A 230 -3.62 13.99 8.96
CA LYS A 230 -2.43 14.81 9.21
C LYS A 230 -1.18 13.96 8.98
N LEU A 231 -0.27 14.48 8.16
CA LEU A 231 1.06 13.89 7.93
C LEU A 231 2.06 14.27 9.03
N THR A 232 1.67 15.16 9.95
CA THR A 232 2.50 15.59 11.06
C THR A 232 2.72 14.44 12.03
N ARG A 233 3.99 14.17 12.32
CA ARG A 233 4.44 13.23 13.33
C ARG A 233 5.12 14.03 14.44
N PRO A 234 4.39 14.50 15.47
CA PRO A 234 4.96 15.36 16.52
C PRO A 234 6.11 14.68 17.26
N GLU A 235 6.17 13.36 17.27
CA GLU A 235 7.26 12.56 17.82
C GLU A 235 8.56 12.61 16.98
N ILE A 236 8.50 13.09 15.72
CA ILE A 236 9.66 13.22 14.84
C ILE A 236 10.13 14.67 14.81
N ARG A 237 11.35 14.89 15.29
CA ARG A 237 12.05 16.18 15.16
C ARG A 237 12.93 16.19 13.91
N LEU A 238 12.69 17.15 13.02
CA LEU A 238 13.55 17.38 11.86
C LEU A 238 14.69 18.33 12.24
N ILE A 239 15.93 17.89 11.99
CA ILE A 239 17.13 18.70 12.21
C ILE A 239 17.90 18.74 10.89
N ARG A 240 18.28 19.95 10.46
CA ARG A 240 19.14 20.16 9.28
C ARG A 240 20.52 20.59 9.75
N VAL A 241 21.53 19.76 9.47
CA VAL A 241 22.93 20.07 9.76
C VAL A 241 23.67 20.24 8.43
N PRO A 242 24.32 21.38 8.16
CA PRO A 242 25.15 21.54 6.97
C PRO A 242 26.38 20.63 7.06
N MET A 243 26.68 19.93 5.96
CA MET A 243 27.90 19.14 5.85
C MET A 243 29.12 20.05 5.80
N LYS A 244 30.19 19.70 6.53
CA LYS A 244 31.46 20.44 6.51
C LYS A 244 32.51 19.76 5.64
N LEU A 245 32.35 18.45 5.42
CA LEU A 245 33.28 17.62 4.66
C LEU A 245 32.59 17.10 3.40
N SER A 246 33.39 16.58 2.48
CA SER A 246 32.86 16.00 1.23
C SER A 246 31.90 14.84 1.53
N LEU A 247 30.78 14.80 0.81
CA LEU A 247 29.80 13.71 0.86
C LEU A 247 30.46 12.34 0.64
N GLY A 248 31.46 12.27 -0.25
CA GLY A 248 32.20 11.03 -0.54
C GLY A 248 33.10 10.54 0.59
N SER A 249 33.40 11.37 1.59
CA SER A 249 34.18 10.94 2.75
C SER A 249 33.32 10.38 3.88
N CYS A 250 32.04 10.80 3.95
CA CYS A 250 31.13 10.50 5.06
C CYS A 250 31.67 10.87 6.47
N HIS A 251 32.77 11.62 6.56
CA HIS A 251 33.45 11.92 7.82
C HIS A 251 32.67 12.85 8.74
N ASP A 252 31.69 13.59 8.24
CA ASP A 252 30.78 14.37 9.10
C ASP A 252 29.98 13.47 10.05
N LEU A 253 29.77 12.19 9.71
CA LEU A 253 29.11 11.22 10.59
C LEU A 253 29.92 10.91 11.85
N LYS A 254 31.26 11.05 11.81
CA LYS A 254 32.12 10.85 12.97
C LYS A 254 31.79 11.79 14.13
N ARG A 255 31.10 12.89 13.87
CA ARG A 255 30.63 13.83 14.91
C ARG A 255 29.31 13.43 15.55
N LEU A 256 28.55 12.54 14.91
CA LEU A 256 27.25 12.07 15.38
C LEU A 256 27.37 10.82 16.25
N PHE A 257 28.41 10.01 16.04
CA PHE A 257 28.69 8.81 16.82
C PHE A 257 29.90 9.05 17.72
N ALA A 258 29.71 8.82 19.03
CA ALA A 258 30.80 8.91 19.99
C ALA A 258 31.68 7.65 19.94
N THR A 259 32.84 7.76 20.57
CA THR A 259 33.80 6.66 20.71
C THR A 259 33.20 5.55 21.57
N ARG A 260 33.64 4.29 21.39
CA ARG A 260 33.12 3.15 22.16
C ARG A 260 33.35 3.28 23.67
N ASN A 261 34.37 4.05 24.07
CA ASN A 261 34.65 4.36 25.47
C ASN A 261 33.59 5.29 26.10
N ILE A 262 32.97 6.16 25.30
CA ILE A 262 31.96 7.12 25.75
C ILE A 262 30.55 6.53 25.61
N THR A 263 30.28 5.87 24.49
CA THR A 263 28.99 5.23 24.22
C THR A 263 29.22 3.80 23.74
N PRO A 264 29.09 2.81 24.64
CA PRO A 264 29.21 1.41 24.28
C PRO A 264 28.15 1.01 23.24
N ASP A 265 28.45 0.01 22.43
CA ASP A 265 27.60 -0.40 21.30
C ASP A 265 26.14 -0.70 21.69
N ASN A 266 25.90 -1.22 22.90
CA ASN A 266 24.56 -1.55 23.40
C ASN A 266 23.73 -0.31 23.80
N GLN A 267 24.35 0.85 23.92
CA GLN A 267 23.70 2.13 24.24
C GLN A 267 23.44 2.98 22.99
N ILE A 268 23.94 2.56 21.82
CA ILE A 268 23.66 3.25 20.57
C ILE A 268 22.19 3.03 20.21
N PRO A 269 21.40 4.11 20.03
CA PRO A 269 20.00 3.96 19.64
C PRO A 269 19.90 3.34 18.24
N PRO A 270 18.87 2.51 17.97
CA PRO A 270 18.63 1.99 16.63
C PRO A 270 18.57 3.11 15.59
N THR A 271 19.51 3.09 14.65
CA THR A 271 19.72 4.19 13.69
C THR A 271 19.69 3.67 12.27
N LEU A 272 18.89 4.32 11.41
CA LEU A 272 18.85 4.08 9.97
C LEU A 272 19.57 5.21 9.25
N ILE A 273 20.55 4.86 8.40
CA ILE A 273 21.29 5.82 7.59
C ILE A 273 21.04 5.50 6.12
N TYR A 274 20.43 6.44 5.41
CA TYR A 274 20.18 6.33 3.99
C TYR A 274 21.34 6.93 3.19
N ALA A 275 22.01 6.10 2.38
CA ALA A 275 23.00 6.53 1.41
C ALA A 275 22.46 6.35 -0.02
N PRO A 276 22.81 7.24 -0.97
CA PRO A 276 22.21 7.23 -2.30
C PRO A 276 22.78 6.12 -3.20
N THR A 277 23.97 5.58 -2.90
CA THR A 277 24.61 4.50 -3.66
C THR A 277 25.16 3.44 -2.72
N GLN A 278 25.28 2.19 -3.22
CA GLN A 278 25.89 1.11 -2.44
C GLN A 278 27.34 1.42 -2.04
N ASN A 279 28.10 2.10 -2.90
CA ASN A 279 29.46 2.52 -2.60
C ASN A 279 29.49 3.53 -1.42
N LEU A 280 28.58 4.50 -1.42
CA LEU A 280 28.44 5.43 -0.29
C LEU A 280 27.99 4.72 0.98
N THR A 281 27.12 3.71 0.90
CA THR A 281 26.78 2.87 2.06
C THR A 281 28.03 2.22 2.66
N TRP A 282 28.93 1.69 1.83
CA TRP A 282 30.21 1.14 2.29
C TRP A 282 31.10 2.19 2.94
N GLN A 283 31.17 3.40 2.38
CA GLN A 283 31.95 4.50 2.95
C GLN A 283 31.38 4.98 4.29
N VAL A 284 30.05 5.05 4.42
CA VAL A 284 29.36 5.32 5.70
C VAL A 284 29.76 4.29 6.75
N LEU A 285 29.70 2.99 6.42
CA LEU A 285 30.08 1.93 7.36
C LEU A 285 31.54 2.05 7.81
N ARG A 286 32.46 2.35 6.88
CA ARG A 286 33.88 2.57 7.22
C ARG A 286 34.05 3.78 8.14
N ALA A 287 33.42 4.91 7.81
CA ALA A 287 33.53 6.13 8.60
C ALA A 287 33.03 5.95 10.04
N ILE A 288 31.92 5.20 10.22
CA ILE A 288 31.36 4.89 11.55
C ILE A 288 32.28 3.94 12.32
N HIS A 289 32.76 2.88 11.67
CA HIS A 289 33.69 1.92 12.29
C HIS A 289 34.96 2.59 12.79
N GLU A 290 35.49 3.54 12.02
CA GLU A 290 36.64 4.34 12.43
C GLU A 290 36.33 5.27 13.62
N SER A 291 35.15 5.91 13.66
CA SER A 291 34.79 6.77 14.80
C SER A 291 34.58 6.02 16.11
N CYS A 292 34.16 4.75 16.07
CA CYS A 292 33.96 3.98 17.30
C CYS A 292 35.26 3.44 17.89
N LYS A 293 36.36 3.37 17.10
CA LYS A 293 37.65 2.80 17.52
C LYS A 293 38.59 3.79 18.21
N ILE A 294 38.55 5.05 17.76
CA ILE A 294 39.28 6.18 18.35
C ILE A 294 38.48 6.67 19.54
#